data_AF-A0A435Y1W0-F1
#
_entry.id   AF-A0A435Y1W0-F1
#
_cell.length_a   1.000
_cell.length_b   1.000
_cell.length_c   1.000
_cell.angle_alpha   90.00
_cell.angle_beta   90.00
_cell.angle_gamma   90.00
#
_symmetry.space_group_name_H-M   'P 1'
#
loop_
_entity.id
_entity.type
_entity.pdbx_description
1 polymer ?
#
loop_
_entity_poly.entity_id
_entity_poly.type
_entity_poly.pdbx_seq_one_letter_code
_entity_poly.pdbx_strand_id
1 'polypeptide(L)'
;YVTIPVANLEAAGRIRLDNQAWSELAPRKSEWAFASPYVYCRETVNHESAFHVRMIVPGTPSYEDPATGSAAAAFAGAIMHFDAPTDGISQLWIEQGLEMGRPSRIRLELTVQGGKLASARIGGNAIKVAEGKLFV
;
A
#
# COMPACT_ATOMS: atom_id res chain seq x y z
N TYR A 1 -0.32 -3.03 -9.19
CA TYR A 1 -0.68 -1.75 -8.55
C TYR A 1 0.04 -0.66 -9.30
N VAL A 2 -0.48 0.57 -9.28
CA VAL A 2 0.28 1.73 -9.77
C VAL A 2 0.77 2.48 -8.53
N THR A 3 2.07 2.47 -8.26
CA THR A 3 2.65 3.17 -7.11
C THR A 3 2.84 4.65 -7.46
N ILE A 4 2.22 5.54 -6.70
CA ILE A 4 2.19 6.98 -7.00
C ILE A 4 2.84 7.75 -5.84
N PRO A 5 4.08 8.23 -5.98
CA PRO A 5 4.68 9.08 -4.97
C PRO A 5 3.99 10.44 -4.94
N VAL A 6 3.71 10.94 -3.74
CA VAL A 6 3.28 12.33 -3.50
C VAL A 6 4.19 12.99 -2.47
N ALA A 7 4.17 14.31 -2.44
CA ALA A 7 5.15 15.09 -1.69
C ALA A 7 5.10 14.83 -0.17
N ASN A 8 3.90 14.78 0.41
CA ASN A 8 3.70 14.86 1.86
C ASN A 8 2.30 14.37 2.28
N LEU A 9 2.01 14.36 3.58
CA LEU A 9 0.71 13.93 4.14
C LEU A 9 -0.44 14.83 3.68
N GLU A 10 -0.22 16.13 3.53
CA GLU A 10 -1.24 17.07 3.03
C GLU A 10 -1.69 16.71 1.61
N ALA A 11 -0.73 16.38 0.74
CA ALA A 11 -1.02 15.90 -0.61
C ALA A 11 -1.76 14.58 -0.55
N ALA A 12 -1.30 13.61 0.24
CA ALA A 12 -1.93 12.30 0.40
C ALA A 12 -3.39 12.41 0.88
N GLY A 13 -3.68 13.23 1.89
CA GLY A 13 -5.02 13.37 2.47
C GLY A 13 -6.06 13.99 1.54
N ARG A 14 -5.64 14.84 0.59
CA ARG A 14 -6.55 15.49 -0.38
C ARG A 14 -6.88 14.64 -1.60
N ILE A 15 -6.23 13.49 -1.80
CA ILE A 15 -6.44 12.68 -3.01
C ILE A 15 -7.89 12.21 -3.10
N ARG A 16 -8.46 12.40 -4.29
CA ARG A 16 -9.73 11.85 -4.74
C ARG A 16 -9.51 11.22 -6.11
N LEU A 17 -10.06 10.02 -6.32
CA LEU A 17 -9.89 9.30 -7.57
C LEU A 17 -10.98 9.74 -8.56
N ASP A 18 -10.56 10.26 -9.70
CA ASP A 18 -11.42 10.37 -10.88
C ASP A 18 -11.44 9.02 -11.58
N ASN A 19 -12.56 8.31 -11.49
CA ASN A 19 -12.68 6.96 -12.05
C ASN A 19 -12.68 6.95 -13.58
N GLN A 20 -13.19 8.00 -14.22
CA GLN A 20 -13.20 8.09 -15.67
C GLN A 20 -11.77 8.27 -16.18
N ALA A 21 -11.07 9.29 -15.66
CA ALA A 21 -9.67 9.54 -16.03
C ALA A 21 -8.77 8.34 -15.69
N TRP A 22 -9.01 7.66 -14.56
CA TRP A 22 -8.26 6.46 -14.20
C TRP A 22 -8.47 5.31 -15.17
N SER A 23 -9.71 5.10 -15.66
CA SER A 23 -10.01 4.03 -16.62
C SER A 23 -9.34 4.21 -17.99
N GLU A 24 -9.01 5.46 -18.34
CA GLU A 24 -8.34 5.80 -19.60
C GLU A 24 -6.81 5.61 -19.51
N LEU A 25 -6.22 5.80 -18.32
CA LEU A 25 -4.77 5.81 -18.10
C LEU A 25 -4.22 4.54 -17.45
N ALA A 26 -4.99 3.90 -16.59
CA ALA A 26 -4.47 2.84 -15.73
C ALA A 26 -4.26 1.53 -16.51
N PRO A 27 -3.19 0.77 -16.19
CA PRO A 27 -3.01 -0.56 -16.74
C PRO A 27 -4.21 -1.47 -16.44
N ARG A 28 -4.71 -2.16 -17.46
CA ARG A 28 -5.76 -3.17 -17.28
C ARG A 28 -5.18 -4.43 -16.63
N LYS A 29 -5.86 -4.93 -15.60
CA LYS A 29 -5.60 -6.24 -14.99
C LYS A 29 -6.44 -7.34 -15.67
N SER A 30 -7.63 -6.99 -16.12
CA SER A 30 -8.55 -7.85 -16.87
C SER A 30 -9.46 -6.97 -17.74
N GLU A 31 -10.42 -7.58 -18.44
CA GLU A 31 -11.46 -6.86 -19.18
C GLU A 31 -12.26 -5.88 -18.31
N TRP A 32 -12.37 -6.17 -17.01
CA TRP A 32 -13.28 -5.47 -16.09
C TRP A 32 -12.56 -4.78 -14.92
N ALA A 33 -11.24 -4.93 -14.81
CA ALA A 33 -10.48 -4.43 -13.67
C ALA A 33 -9.21 -3.69 -14.09
N PHE A 34 -8.96 -2.57 -13.42
CA PHE A 34 -7.75 -1.77 -13.59
C PHE A 34 -6.80 -1.95 -12.41
N ALA A 35 -5.53 -1.63 -12.62
CA ALA A 35 -4.57 -1.54 -11.54
C ALA A 35 -4.99 -0.43 -10.57
N SER A 36 -5.11 -0.78 -9.30
CA SER A 36 -5.44 0.18 -8.24
C SER A 36 -4.26 1.11 -7.98
N PRO A 37 -4.49 2.42 -7.79
CA PRO A 37 -3.48 3.35 -7.30
C PRO A 37 -3.10 3.02 -5.86
N TYR A 38 -1.80 2.98 -5.61
CA TYR A 38 -1.19 2.87 -4.29
C TYR A 38 -0.35 4.12 -4.09
N VAL A 39 -0.98 5.12 -3.51
CA VAL A 39 -0.37 6.43 -3.28
C VAL A 39 0.51 6.33 -2.04
N TYR A 40 1.71 6.89 -2.07
CA TYR A 40 2.61 6.88 -0.93
C TYR A 40 3.38 8.19 -0.78
N CYS A 41 3.79 8.50 0.44
CA CYS A 41 4.80 9.52 0.74
C CYS A 41 5.71 9.06 1.90
N ARG A 42 6.82 9.80 2.08
CA ARG A 42 7.82 9.54 3.12
C ARG A 42 7.46 10.16 4.47
N GLU A 43 6.70 11.25 4.46
CA GLU A 43 6.19 11.84 5.69
C GLU A 43 5.14 10.90 6.30
N THR A 44 5.22 10.67 7.60
CA THR A 44 4.36 9.74 8.33
C THR A 44 3.81 10.41 9.60
N VAL A 45 2.61 9.99 10.00
CA VAL A 45 2.01 10.40 11.27
C VAL A 45 2.70 9.68 12.42
N ASN A 46 3.00 8.39 12.26
CA ASN A 46 3.79 7.63 13.21
C ASN A 46 5.27 7.60 12.76
N HIS A 47 6.16 8.15 13.60
CA HIS A 47 7.60 8.21 13.36
C HIS A 47 8.31 6.84 13.28
N GLU A 48 7.66 5.76 13.74
CA GLU A 48 8.16 4.38 13.53
C GLU A 48 7.86 3.85 12.11
N SER A 49 6.93 4.48 11.39
CA SER A 49 6.59 4.15 10.00
C SER A 49 7.57 4.81 9.04
N ALA A 50 7.96 4.08 8.00
CA ALA A 50 8.81 4.58 6.91
C ALA A 50 8.01 5.19 5.75
N PHE A 51 6.74 4.81 5.60
CA PHE A 51 5.86 5.29 4.54
C PHE A 51 4.43 5.43 5.03
N HIS A 52 3.77 6.49 4.57
CA HIS A 52 2.35 6.67 4.66
C HIS A 52 1.73 6.33 3.31
N VAL A 53 0.69 5.50 3.29
CA VAL A 53 0.08 5.00 2.05
C VAL A 53 -1.44 5.02 2.06
N ARG A 54 -2.00 5.13 0.86
CA ARG A 54 -3.44 4.99 0.59
C ARG A 54 -3.65 4.02 -0.56
N MET A 55 -4.60 3.09 -0.42
CA MET A 55 -4.99 2.14 -1.47
C MET A 55 -6.42 2.41 -1.88
N ILE A 56 -6.59 3.07 -3.02
CA ILE A 56 -7.91 3.38 -3.55
C ILE A 56 -8.25 2.31 -4.59
N VAL A 57 -9.41 1.68 -4.44
CA VAL A 57 -9.94 0.71 -5.39
C VAL A 57 -10.84 1.45 -6.40
N PRO A 58 -10.47 1.47 -7.69
CA PRO A 58 -11.31 2.08 -8.73
C PRO A 58 -12.67 1.37 -8.83
N GLY A 59 -13.74 2.14 -9.06
CA GLY A 59 -15.11 1.62 -9.12
C GLY A 59 -16.13 2.75 -9.20
N THR A 60 -17.41 2.40 -9.25
CA THR A 60 -18.51 3.40 -9.25
C THR A 60 -19.48 3.11 -8.10
N PRO A 61 -19.31 3.74 -6.92
CA PRO A 61 -18.21 4.63 -6.53
C PRO A 61 -16.92 3.86 -6.21
N SER A 62 -15.77 4.54 -6.27
CA SER A 62 -14.51 4.01 -5.73
C SER A 62 -14.58 3.93 -4.20
N TYR A 63 -13.80 3.02 -3.63
CA TYR A 63 -13.64 2.93 -2.17
C TYR A 63 -12.16 2.83 -1.79
N GLU A 64 -11.86 3.00 -0.51
CA GLU A 64 -10.51 2.86 0.04
C GLU A 64 -10.41 1.63 0.93
N ASP A 65 -9.35 0.86 0.76
CA ASP A 65 -9.06 -0.32 1.58
C ASP A 65 -8.13 0.10 2.75
N PRO A 66 -8.49 -0.17 4.02
CA PRO A 66 -7.73 0.31 5.17
C PRO A 66 -6.37 -0.37 5.37
N ALA A 67 -6.17 -1.59 4.87
CA ALA A 67 -4.95 -2.36 5.08
C ALA A 67 -4.73 -3.38 3.94
N THR A 68 -3.92 -3.01 2.95
CA THR A 68 -3.79 -3.81 1.72
C THR A 68 -2.47 -4.55 1.66
N GLY A 69 -2.42 -5.76 2.21
CA GLY A 69 -1.21 -6.58 2.23
C GLY A 69 -0.60 -6.84 0.85
N SER A 70 -1.41 -7.13 -0.16
CA SER A 70 -0.90 -7.39 -1.51
C SER A 70 -0.32 -6.15 -2.20
N ALA A 71 -0.82 -4.95 -1.89
CA ALA A 71 -0.22 -3.70 -2.37
C ALA A 71 1.10 -3.40 -1.66
N ALA A 72 1.15 -3.60 -0.34
CA ALA A 72 2.39 -3.49 0.44
C ALA A 72 3.48 -4.46 -0.04
N ALA A 73 3.11 -5.70 -0.39
CA ALA A 73 4.05 -6.67 -0.96
C ALA A 73 4.59 -6.22 -2.33
N ALA A 74 3.72 -5.73 -3.21
CA ALA A 74 4.14 -5.21 -4.52
C ALA A 74 4.97 -3.92 -4.42
N PHE A 75 4.76 -3.13 -3.36
CA PHE A 75 5.49 -1.90 -3.10
C PHE A 75 6.99 -2.12 -2.87
N ALA A 76 7.40 -3.35 -2.50
CA ALA A 76 8.79 -3.79 -2.53
C ALA A 76 9.50 -3.43 -3.84
N GLY A 77 8.83 -3.58 -4.98
CA GLY A 77 9.41 -3.24 -6.29
C GLY A 77 9.72 -1.75 -6.45
N ALA A 78 8.83 -0.87 -5.96
CA ALA A 78 9.05 0.57 -6.00
C ALA A 78 10.21 0.97 -5.07
N ILE A 79 10.26 0.42 -3.86
CA ILE A 79 11.38 0.68 -2.92
C ILE A 79 12.71 0.21 -3.53
N MET A 80 12.75 -1.01 -4.10
CA MET A 80 13.96 -1.52 -4.75
C MET A 80 14.42 -0.65 -5.91
N HIS A 81 13.48 -0.08 -6.67
CA HIS A 81 13.80 0.73 -7.85
C HIS A 81 14.21 2.16 -7.49
N PHE A 82 13.50 2.82 -6.58
CA PHE A 82 13.68 4.25 -6.29
C PHE A 82 14.59 4.51 -5.07
N ASP A 83 14.65 3.59 -4.11
CA ASP A 83 15.45 3.77 -2.90
C ASP A 83 16.76 2.97 -2.94
N ALA A 84 16.81 1.90 -3.75
CA ALA A 84 17.96 1.03 -3.92
C ALA A 84 18.63 0.61 -2.58
N PRO A 85 17.90 -0.07 -1.68
CA PRO A 85 18.44 -0.50 -0.41
C PRO A 85 19.65 -1.43 -0.59
N THR A 86 20.60 -1.36 0.33
CA THR A 86 21.80 -2.19 0.33
C THR A 86 21.48 -3.66 0.60
N ASP A 87 22.43 -4.54 0.29
CA ASP A 87 22.37 -5.96 0.63
C ASP A 87 22.09 -6.18 2.13
N GLY A 88 21.33 -7.23 2.44
CA GLY A 88 20.91 -7.57 3.78
C GLY A 88 19.39 -7.58 3.95
N ILE A 89 18.93 -7.46 5.20
CA ILE A 89 17.51 -7.45 5.56
C ILE A 89 17.12 -6.03 5.96
N SER A 90 16.12 -5.47 5.29
CA SER A 90 15.49 -4.19 5.64
C SER A 90 14.06 -4.45 6.12
N GLN A 91 13.70 -3.84 7.26
CA GLN A 91 12.34 -3.90 7.80
C GLN A 91 11.75 -2.49 7.82
N LEU A 92 10.58 -2.34 7.21
CA LEU A 92 9.90 -1.07 7.02
C LEU A 92 8.46 -1.20 7.51
N TRP A 93 8.04 -0.32 8.40
CA TRP A 93 6.62 -0.20 8.76
C TRP A 93 5.93 0.76 7.79
N ILE A 94 4.76 0.34 7.29
CA ILE A 94 3.92 1.12 6.40
C ILE A 94 2.61 1.39 7.15
N GLU A 95 2.23 2.66 7.26
CA GLU A 95 0.95 3.07 7.84
C GLU A 95 -0.10 3.31 6.76
N GLN A 96 -1.32 2.82 6.98
CA GLN A 96 -2.42 2.89 6.01
C GLN A 96 -3.75 3.10 6.73
N GLY A 97 -4.71 3.72 6.02
CA GLY A 97 -6.11 3.80 6.47
C GLY A 97 -6.40 4.90 7.48
N LEU A 98 -5.46 5.84 7.68
CA LEU A 98 -5.62 6.95 8.62
C LEU A 98 -6.74 7.91 8.17
N GLU A 99 -6.80 8.24 6.88
CA GLU A 99 -7.80 9.14 6.28
C GLU A 99 -9.24 8.65 6.45
N MET A 100 -9.42 7.33 6.54
CA MET A 100 -10.72 6.68 6.73
C MET A 100 -10.97 6.26 8.18
N GLY A 101 -10.12 6.68 9.13
CA GLY A 101 -10.28 6.38 10.56
C GLY A 101 -10.07 4.91 10.93
N ARG A 102 -9.39 4.13 10.08
CA ARG A 102 -9.09 2.71 10.31
C ARG A 102 -7.57 2.47 10.27
N PRO A 103 -6.82 3.08 11.21
CA PRO A 103 -5.36 3.06 11.20
C PRO A 103 -4.84 1.63 11.31
N SER A 104 -4.01 1.25 10.35
CA SER A 104 -3.38 -0.06 10.28
C SER A 104 -1.88 0.09 9.99
N ARG A 105 -1.09 -0.90 10.42
CA ARG A 105 0.35 -0.97 10.11
C ARG A 105 0.70 -2.31 9.50
N ILE A 106 1.43 -2.28 8.40
CA ILE A 106 1.93 -3.46 7.69
C ILE A 106 3.45 -3.38 7.71
N ARG A 107 4.10 -4.43 8.23
CA ARG A 107 5.56 -4.59 8.13
C ARG A 107 5.88 -5.16 6.75
N LEU A 108 6.71 -4.46 6.00
CA LEU A 108 7.35 -4.97 4.79
C LEU A 108 8.81 -5.29 5.12
N GLU A 109 9.21 -6.52 4.87
CA GLU A 109 10.58 -6.97 5.01
C GLU A 109 11.15 -7.33 3.65
N LEU A 110 12.30 -6.77 3.31
CA LEU A 110 13.03 -6.98 2.07
C LEU A 110 14.33 -7.71 2.39
N THR A 111 14.63 -8.78 1.65
CA THR A 111 15.96 -9.40 1.65
C THR A 111 16.62 -9.09 0.32
N VAL A 112 17.74 -8.37 0.34
CA VAL A 112 18.50 -7.96 -0.83
C VAL A 112 19.84 -8.70 -0.87
N GLN A 113 20.18 -9.25 -2.03
CA GLN A 113 21.42 -9.99 -2.26
C GLN A 113 21.99 -9.63 -3.63
N GLY A 114 23.24 -9.18 -3.67
CA GLY A 114 23.89 -8.75 -4.91
C GLY A 114 23.14 -7.60 -5.59
N GLY A 115 22.58 -6.67 -4.80
CA GLY A 115 21.78 -5.53 -5.28
C GLY A 115 20.42 -5.90 -5.85
N LYS A 116 19.95 -7.15 -5.67
CA LYS A 116 18.65 -7.63 -6.18
C LYS A 116 17.75 -8.08 -5.04
N LEU A 117 16.44 -7.91 -5.24
CA LEU A 117 15.45 -8.40 -4.29
C LEU A 117 15.41 -9.93 -4.35
N ALA A 118 15.90 -10.58 -3.30
CA ALA A 118 15.87 -12.03 -3.16
C ALA A 118 14.51 -12.51 -2.61
N SER A 119 13.92 -11.78 -1.67
CA SER A 119 12.55 -12.04 -1.20
C SER A 119 11.91 -10.81 -0.55
N ALA A 120 10.58 -10.78 -0.53
CA ALA A 120 9.79 -9.83 0.22
C ALA A 120 8.76 -10.57 1.08
N ARG A 121 8.56 -10.11 2.31
CA ARG A 121 7.55 -10.65 3.24
C ARG A 121 6.74 -9.51 3.82
N ILE A 122 5.45 -9.74 3.98
CA ILE A 122 4.58 -8.84 4.74
C ILE A 122 4.20 -9.47 6.08
N GLY A 123 3.96 -8.64 7.07
CA GLY A 123 3.45 -9.05 8.36
C GLY A 123 2.68 -7.93 9.04
N GLY A 124 2.01 -8.25 10.13
CA GLY A 124 1.25 -7.29 10.90
C GLY A 124 0.64 -7.96 12.11
N ASN A 125 0.06 -7.14 12.99
CA ASN A 125 -0.68 -7.63 14.14
C ASN A 125 -2.17 -7.66 13.79
N ALA A 126 -2.89 -8.60 14.40
CA ALA A 126 -4.34 -8.68 14.31
C ALA A 126 -4.93 -8.78 15.72
N ILE A 127 -6.14 -8.26 15.89
CA ILE A 127 -6.94 -8.40 17.11
C ILE A 127 -8.23 -9.11 16.77
N LYS A 128 -8.66 -10.03 17.64
CA LYS A 128 -9.96 -10.70 17.50
C LYS A 128 -11.05 -9.73 17.96
N VAL A 129 -11.89 -9.28 17.03
CA VAL A 129 -12.97 -8.32 17.32
C VAL A 129 -14.29 -9.02 17.65
N ALA A 130 -14.59 -10.13 16.99
CA ALA A 130 -15.81 -10.90 17.21
C ALA A 130 -15.57 -12.39 16.91
N GLU A 131 -16.41 -13.24 17.48
CA GLU A 131 -16.52 -14.65 17.13
C GLU A 131 -17.97 -15.11 17.12
N GLY A 132 -18.25 -16.16 16.35
CA GLY A 132 -19.56 -16.75 16.23
C GLY A 132 -19.51 -18.11 15.56
N LYS A 133 -20.68 -18.69 15.32
CA LYS A 133 -20.84 -19.95 14.58
C LYS A 133 -21.77 -19.71 13.40
N LEU A 134 -21.40 -20.22 12.24
CA LEU A 134 -22.23 -20.20 11.04
C LEU A 134 -22.92 -21.57 10.93
N PHE A 135 -24.25 -21.59 11.01
CA PHE A 135 -25.03 -22.81 10.80
C PHE A 135 -25.26 -22.96 9.30
N VAL A 136 -24.92 -24.14 8.80
CA VAL A 136 -25.15 -24.58 7.41
C VAL A 136 -26.16 -25.70 7.40
#